data_AF-A0A953ZD57-F1
#
_entry.id   AF-A0A953ZD57-F1
#
_cell.length_a   1.000
_cell.length_b   1.000
_cell.length_c   1.000
_cell.angle_alpha   90.00
_cell.angle_beta   90.00
_cell.angle_gamma   90.00
#
_symmetry.space_group_name_H-M   'P 1'
#
loop_
_entity.id
_entity.type
_entity.pdbx_description
1 polymer ?
#
loop_
_entity_poly.entity_id
_entity_poly.type
_entity_poly.pdbx_seq_one_letter_code
_entity_poly.pdbx_strand_id
1 'polypeptide(L)'
;MIGFYTFILACVAGYQLITKVPPTLHTPLMSGANAISGVTILGAMVVASGRGHAVATVIGVLAVVFATINVVGGFMVTGRMLKMFGSKKK
;
A
#
# COMPACT_ATOMS: atom_id res chain seq x y z
N MET A 1 -11.79 -15.03 -16.09
CA MET A 1 -10.85 -14.84 -17.22
C MET A 1 -10.20 -13.46 -17.18
N ILE A 2 -10.93 -12.34 -17.30
CA ILE A 2 -10.34 -10.98 -17.29
C ILE A 2 -9.41 -10.74 -16.09
N GLY A 3 -9.83 -11.04 -14.85
CA GLY A 3 -9.00 -10.83 -13.66
C GLY A 3 -7.69 -11.63 -13.65
N PHE A 4 -7.65 -12.80 -14.27
CA PHE A 4 -6.43 -13.61 -14.38
C PHE A 4 -5.43 -12.99 -15.38
N TYR A 5 -5.93 -12.52 -16.53
CA TYR A 5 -5.11 -11.75 -17.48
C TYR A 5 -4.60 -10.45 -16.84
N THR A 6 -5.46 -9.71 -16.12
CA THR A 6 -5.06 -8.50 -15.41
C THR A 6 -3.98 -8.78 -14.37
N PHE A 7 -4.10 -9.87 -13.61
CA PHE A 7 -3.11 -10.27 -12.61
C PHE A 7 -1.73 -10.53 -13.24
N ILE A 8 -1.68 -11.33 -14.32
CA ILE A 8 -0.41 -11.63 -15.01
C ILE A 8 0.21 -10.35 -15.58
N LEU A 9 -0.59 -9.51 -16.26
CA LEU A 9 -0.09 -8.25 -16.83
C LEU A 9 0.39 -7.28 -15.74
N ALA A 10 -0.29 -7.20 -14.60
CA ALA A 10 0.12 -6.38 -13.47
C ALA A 10 1.46 -6.85 -12.87
N CYS A 11 1.67 -8.16 -12.74
CA CYS A 11 2.94 -8.74 -12.27
C CYS A 11 4.10 -8.40 -13.22
N VAL A 12 3.91 -8.58 -14.53
CA VAL A 12 4.93 -8.24 -15.54
C VAL A 12 5.20 -6.73 -15.54
N ALA A 13 4.16 -5.89 -15.48
CA ALA A 13 4.30 -4.45 -15.41
C ALA A 13 5.08 -4.01 -14.16
N GLY A 14 4.76 -4.58 -12.99
CA GLY A 14 5.47 -4.31 -11.74
C GLY A 14 6.96 -4.65 -11.82
N TYR A 15 7.30 -5.82 -12.35
CA TYR A 15 8.70 -6.23 -12.57
C TYR A 15 9.44 -5.26 -13.50
N GLN A 16 8.83 -4.90 -14.63
CA GLN A 16 9.42 -3.99 -15.62
C GLN A 16 9.60 -2.55 -15.08
N LEU A 17 8.81 -2.15 -14.09
CA LEU A 17 8.87 -0.83 -13.49
C LEU A 17 9.96 -0.78 -12.41
N ILE A 18 10.03 -1.78 -11.53
CA ILE A 18 11.03 -1.85 -10.44
C ILE A 18 12.46 -1.99 -10.99
N THR A 19 12.66 -2.76 -12.06
CA THR A 19 13.99 -2.96 -12.69
C THR A 19 14.63 -1.69 -13.24
N LYS A 20 13.85 -0.61 -13.44
CA LYS A 20 14.33 0.68 -13.96
C LYS A 20 14.55 1.74 -12.87
N VAL A 21 14.33 1.39 -11.60
CA VAL A 21 14.53 2.32 -10.48
C VAL A 21 16.02 2.39 -10.14
N PRO A 22 16.61 3.59 -9.98
CA PRO A 22 18.00 3.72 -9.57
C PRO A 22 18.22 3.20 -8.12
N PRO A 23 19.40 2.64 -7.79
CA PRO A 23 19.66 2.06 -6.47
C PRO A 23 19.45 3.02 -5.29
N THR A 24 19.66 4.32 -5.52
CA THR A 24 19.45 5.37 -4.52
C THR A 24 18.00 5.44 -4.04
N LEU A 25 17.04 4.98 -4.84
CA LEU A 25 15.62 4.99 -4.51
C LEU A 25 15.10 3.66 -3.95
N HIS A 26 15.93 2.62 -3.75
CA HIS A 26 15.44 1.33 -3.27
C HIS A 26 14.79 1.39 -1.89
N THR A 27 15.36 2.18 -0.96
CA THR A 27 14.79 2.37 0.38
C THR A 27 13.46 3.13 0.37
N PRO A 28 13.34 4.31 -0.30
CA PRO A 28 12.03 4.96 -0.43
C PRO A 28 11.04 4.13 -1.25
N LEU A 29 11.48 3.36 -2.25
CA LEU A 29 10.63 2.44 -3.01
C LEU A 29 10.07 1.33 -2.11
N MET A 30 10.90 0.71 -1.25
CA MET A 30 10.47 -0.29 -0.28
C MET A 30 9.43 0.30 0.69
N SER A 31 9.67 1.51 1.20
CA SER A 31 8.69 2.20 2.05
C SER A 31 7.39 2.50 1.30
N GLY A 32 7.47 2.94 0.05
CA GLY A 32 6.30 3.25 -0.78
C GLY A 32 5.48 2.01 -1.12
N ALA A 33 6.13 0.88 -1.44
CA ALA A 33 5.46 -0.39 -1.67
C ALA A 33 4.70 -0.87 -0.42
N ASN A 34 5.27 -0.68 0.77
CA ASN A 34 4.57 -0.93 2.03
C ASN A 34 3.35 -0.01 2.20
N ALA A 35 3.45 1.28 1.88
CA ALA A 35 2.30 2.20 1.94
C ALA A 35 1.16 1.78 0.99
N ILE A 36 1.50 1.32 -0.22
CA ILE A 36 0.54 0.84 -1.23
C ILE A 36 -0.16 -0.45 -0.77
N SER A 37 0.55 -1.33 -0.04
CA SER A 37 -0.05 -2.56 0.53
C SER A 37 -1.23 -2.27 1.48
N GLY A 38 -1.33 -1.05 1.99
CA GLY A 38 -2.46 -0.56 2.76
C GLY A 38 -3.80 -0.52 2.00
N VAL A 39 -3.82 -0.83 0.69
CA VAL A 39 -5.04 -1.11 -0.09
C VAL A 39 -5.94 -2.18 0.55
N THR A 40 -5.37 -3.01 1.44
CA THR A 40 -6.10 -3.93 2.33
C THR A 40 -7.24 -3.28 3.11
N ILE A 41 -7.20 -1.94 3.31
CA ILE A 41 -8.30 -1.17 3.89
C ILE A 41 -9.63 -1.39 3.16
N LEU A 42 -9.63 -1.58 1.83
CA LEU A 42 -10.83 -1.84 1.04
C LEU A 42 -11.50 -3.15 1.47
N GLY A 43 -10.69 -4.20 1.68
CA GLY A 43 -11.18 -5.48 2.18
C GLY A 43 -11.68 -5.38 3.62
N ALA A 44 -10.95 -4.66 4.48
CA ALA A 44 -11.33 -4.44 5.87
C ALA A 44 -12.68 -3.69 5.99
N MET A 45 -12.92 -2.67 5.15
CA MET A 45 -14.19 -1.94 5.10
C MET A 45 -15.36 -2.83 4.69
N VAL A 46 -15.16 -3.76 3.75
CA VAL A 46 -16.19 -4.72 3.35
C VAL A 46 -16.54 -5.65 4.52
N VAL A 47 -15.56 -6.13 5.27
CA VAL A 47 -15.80 -6.99 6.45
C VAL A 47 -16.46 -6.20 7.59
N ALA A 48 -16.02 -4.95 7.81
CA ALA A 48 -16.57 -4.06 8.83
C ALA A 48 -18.01 -3.61 8.53
N SER A 49 -18.52 -3.80 7.31
CA SER A 49 -19.87 -3.38 6.90
C SER A 49 -21.02 -4.08 7.64
N GLY A 50 -20.75 -5.06 8.51
CA GLY A 50 -21.77 -5.69 9.36
C GLY A 50 -22.62 -6.74 8.67
N ARG A 51 -22.30 -7.12 7.42
CA ARG A 51 -23.04 -8.16 6.66
C ARG A 51 -22.79 -9.60 7.12
N GLY A 52 -22.01 -9.80 8.18
CA GLY A 52 -21.63 -11.11 8.73
C GLY A 52 -21.89 -11.20 10.24
N HIS A 53 -21.24 -12.16 10.92
CA HIS A 53 -21.38 -12.34 12.37
C HIS A 53 -20.66 -11.23 13.15
N ALA A 54 -21.14 -10.92 14.36
CA ALA A 54 -20.61 -9.85 15.22
C ALA A 54 -19.08 -9.93 15.42
N VAL A 55 -18.52 -11.13 15.55
CA VAL A 55 -17.07 -11.35 15.66
C VAL A 55 -16.32 -10.87 14.41
N ALA A 56 -16.84 -11.18 13.22
CA ALA A 56 -16.24 -10.74 11.96
C ALA A 56 -16.28 -9.21 11.83
N THR A 57 -17.37 -8.58 12.26
CA THR A 57 -17.50 -7.11 12.26
C THR A 57 -16.49 -6.47 13.20
N VAL A 58 -16.31 -6.97 14.42
CA VAL A 58 -15.31 -6.45 15.37
C VAL A 58 -13.90 -6.59 14.81
N ILE A 59 -13.55 -7.76 14.25
CA ILE A 59 -12.26 -7.98 13.61
C ILE A 59 -12.10 -7.05 12.39
N GLY A 60 -13.15 -6.84 11.60
CA GLY A 60 -13.16 -5.93 10.47
C GLY A 60 -12.86 -4.49 10.88
N VAL A 61 -13.47 -4.00 11.96
CA VAL A 61 -13.20 -2.67 12.50
C VAL A 61 -11.73 -2.54 12.95
N LEU A 62 -11.19 -3.53 13.66
CA LEU A 62 -9.78 -3.55 14.03
C LEU A 62 -8.86 -3.58 12.80
N ALA A 63 -9.22 -4.36 11.78
CA ALA A 63 -8.49 -4.41 10.52
C ALA A 63 -8.48 -3.06 9.80
N VAL A 64 -9.58 -2.30 9.83
CA VAL A 64 -9.64 -0.94 9.27
C VAL A 64 -8.66 -0.02 10.01
N VAL A 65 -8.59 -0.10 11.34
CA VAL A 65 -7.64 0.69 12.15
C VAL A 65 -6.20 0.36 11.75
N PHE A 66 -5.83 -0.92 11.71
CA PHE A 66 -4.46 -1.33 11.35
C PHE A 66 -4.11 -0.98 9.90
N ALA A 67 -5.03 -1.16 8.96
CA ALA A 67 -4.83 -0.78 7.56
C ALA A 67 -4.66 0.73 7.41
N THR A 68 -5.42 1.53 8.17
CA THR A 68 -5.28 2.99 8.20
C THR A 68 -3.91 3.40 8.72
N ILE A 69 -3.43 2.79 9.81
CA ILE A 69 -2.07 3.03 10.34
C ILE A 69 -1.02 2.71 9.27
N ASN A 70 -1.16 1.60 8.55
CA ASN A 70 -0.23 1.21 7.48
C ASN A 70 -0.21 2.22 6.32
N VAL A 71 -1.37 2.63 5.80
CA VAL A 71 -1.49 3.63 4.71
C VAL A 71 -0.90 4.97 5.16
N VAL A 72 -1.39 5.52 6.27
CA VAL A 72 -1.03 6.87 6.72
C VAL A 72 0.44 6.91 7.14
N GLY A 73 0.88 5.95 7.94
CA GLY A 73 2.27 5.85 8.39
C GLY A 73 3.23 5.60 7.22
N GLY A 74 2.86 4.70 6.31
CA GLY A 74 3.62 4.37 5.11
C GLY A 74 3.85 5.61 4.24
N PHE A 75 2.79 6.31 3.83
CA PHE A 75 2.91 7.50 2.99
C PHE A 75 3.63 8.66 3.69
N MET A 76 3.44 8.82 5.02
CA MET A 76 4.16 9.84 5.78
C MET A 76 5.68 9.60 5.77
N VAL A 77 6.11 8.35 5.99
CA VAL A 77 7.53 7.98 6.00
C VAL A 77 8.12 8.07 4.59
N THR A 78 7.43 7.54 3.58
CA THR A 78 7.86 7.65 2.18
C THR A 78 8.03 9.12 1.76
N GLY A 79 7.09 9.98 2.14
CA GLY A 79 7.18 11.43 1.87
C GLY A 79 8.38 12.09 2.54
N ARG A 80 8.74 11.70 3.77
CA ARG A 80 9.96 12.18 4.44
C ARG A 80 11.23 11.71 3.73
N MET A 81 11.27 10.46 3.29
CA MET A 81 12.40 9.91 2.54
C MET A 81 12.58 10.61 1.19
N LEU A 82 11.49 10.81 0.44
CA LEU A 82 11.54 11.48 -0.87
C LEU A 82 11.93 12.97 -0.76
N LYS A 83 11.57 13.65 0.34
CA LYS A 83 12.01 15.02 0.61
C LYS A 83 13.54 15.16 0.73
N MET A 84 14.26 14.08 1.06
CA MET A 84 15.73 14.08 1.11
C MET A 84 16.38 14.15 -0.28
N PHE A 85 15.63 13.84 -1.34
CA PHE A 85 16.07 13.98 -2.74
C PHE A 85 15.76 15.36 -3.34
N GLY A 86 14.87 16.13 -2.71
CA GLY A 86 14.59 17.51 -3.11
C GLY A 86 15.66 18.46 -2.58
N SER A 87 16.19 19.35 -3.42
CA SER A 87 17.04 20.44 -2.96
C SER A 87 16.31 21.24 -1.88
N LYS A 88 16.94 21.46 -0.71
CA LYS A 88 16.45 22.48 0.25
C LYS A 88 16.27 23.78 -0.53
N LYS A 89 15.06 24.34 -0.57
CA LYS A 89 14.94 25.78 -0.86
C LYS A 89 15.77 26.49 0.19
N LYS A 90 16.75 27.26 -0.28
CA LYS A 90 17.55 28.18 0.54
C LYS A 90 16.62 29.20 1.18
#